data_AF-A0A480AB53-F1
#
_entry.id   AF-A0A480AB53-F1
#
_cell.length_a   1.000
_cell.length_b   1.000
_cell.length_c   1.000
_cell.angle_alpha   90.00
_cell.angle_beta   90.00
_cell.angle_gamma   90.00
#
_symmetry.space_group_name_H-M   'P 1'
#
loop_
_entity.id
_entity.type
_entity.pdbx_description
1 polymer ?
#
loop_
_entity_poly.entity_id
_entity_poly.type
_entity_poly.pdbx_seq_one_letter_code
_entity_poly.pdbx_strand_id
1 'polypeptide(L)'
;MSLNCDKYQELATFIDELRTHITADKLNTNQLRLNFTHLQTFFLQQIVPLVDDNSQQLSYKTEISKQLRLLEVDIMFLQGARHSTTLQARLKAIEERINTLLGYCQAIIQPLADK
;
A
#
# COMPACT_ATOMS: atom_id res chain seq x y z
N MET A 1 0.34 19.06 -12.09
CA MET A 1 0.34 18.33 -10.80
C MET A 1 1.75 18.41 -10.23
N SER A 2 1.92 18.46 -8.90
CA SER A 2 3.26 18.46 -8.29
C SER A 2 3.90 17.08 -8.45
N LEU A 3 5.22 17.02 -8.66
CA LEU A 3 5.98 15.76 -8.80
C LEU A 3 5.69 14.78 -7.64
N ASN A 4 5.50 15.30 -6.43
CA ASN A 4 5.16 14.48 -5.27
C ASN A 4 3.78 13.83 -5.44
N CYS A 5 2.76 14.59 -5.83
CA CYS A 5 1.41 14.07 -6.05
C CYS A 5 1.39 12.98 -7.13
N ASP A 6 2.14 13.16 -8.22
CA ASP A 6 2.24 12.17 -9.30
C ASP A 6 2.80 10.84 -8.77
N LYS A 7 3.81 10.89 -7.89
CA LYS A 7 4.39 9.69 -7.27
C LYS A 7 3.46 9.02 -6.26
N TYR A 8 2.69 9.78 -5.48
CA TYR A 8 1.67 9.21 -4.61
C TYR A 8 0.48 8.63 -5.40
N GLN A 9 0.16 9.17 -6.58
CA GLN A 9 -0.85 8.62 -7.48
C GLN A 9 -0.38 7.30 -8.11
N GLU A 10 0.88 7.23 -8.53
CA GLU A 10 1.51 6.00 -9.02
C GLU A 10 1.54 4.92 -7.92
N LEU A 11 1.90 5.29 -6.68
CA LEU A 11 1.79 4.39 -5.53
C LEU A 11 0.36 3.89 -5.31
N ALA A 12 -0.64 4.79 -5.33
CA ALA A 12 -2.03 4.44 -5.16
C ALA A 12 -2.50 3.44 -6.23
N THR A 13 -2.01 3.57 -7.46
CA THR A 13 -2.29 2.65 -8.57
C THR A 13 -1.74 1.26 -8.26
N PHE A 14 -0.49 1.15 -7.83
CA PHE A 14 0.09 -0.15 -7.43
C PHE A 14 -0.61 -0.79 -6.23
N ILE A 15 -1.07 0.01 -5.26
CA ILE A 15 -1.85 -0.48 -4.11
C ILE A 15 -3.22 -0.99 -4.56
N ASP A 16 -3.89 -0.30 -5.49
CA ASP A 16 -5.20 -0.73 -5.99
C ASP A 16 -5.09 -1.99 -6.87
N GLU A 17 -4.05 -2.08 -7.71
CA GLU A 17 -3.74 -3.32 -8.44
C GLU A 17 -3.54 -4.49 -7.47
N LEU A 18 -2.77 -4.31 -6.40
CA LEU A 18 -2.59 -5.32 -5.36
C LEU A 18 -3.95 -5.74 -4.75
N ARG A 19 -4.84 -4.78 -4.47
CA ARG A 19 -6.19 -5.02 -3.96
C ARG A 19 -7.01 -5.88 -4.91
N THR A 20 -7.04 -5.54 -6.20
CA THR A 20 -7.81 -6.31 -7.20
C THR A 20 -7.35 -7.77 -7.29
N HIS A 21 -6.04 -8.01 -7.18
CA HIS A 21 -5.48 -9.37 -7.15
C HIS A 21 -5.92 -10.17 -5.91
N ILE A 22 -6.09 -9.50 -4.77
CA ILE A 22 -6.54 -10.13 -3.52
C ILE A 22 -8.03 -10.46 -3.58
N THR A 23 -8.86 -9.54 -4.09
CA THR A 23 -10.32 -9.71 -4.14
C THR A 23 -10.79 -10.68 -5.23
N ALA A 24 -10.02 -10.86 -6.31
CA ALA A 24 -10.39 -11.71 -7.45
C ALA A 24 -10.32 -13.23 -7.19
N ASP A 25 -10.04 -13.68 -5.95
CA ASP A 25 -9.90 -15.08 -5.52
C ASP A 25 -8.89 -15.94 -6.32
N LYS A 26 -8.14 -15.32 -7.22
CA LYS A 26 -6.98 -15.90 -7.93
C LYS A 26 -5.71 -15.68 -7.11
N LEU A 27 -5.79 -15.99 -5.82
CA LEU A 27 -4.76 -15.60 -4.87
C LEU A 27 -3.52 -16.49 -5.00
N ASN A 28 -2.62 -16.09 -5.89
CA ASN A 28 -1.29 -16.66 -5.96
C ASN A 28 -0.38 -15.92 -4.97
N THR A 29 -0.11 -16.55 -3.84
CA THR A 29 0.68 -15.97 -2.76
C THR A 29 2.12 -15.60 -3.15
N ASN A 30 2.68 -16.24 -4.18
CA ASN A 30 3.99 -15.87 -4.72
C ASN A 30 3.89 -14.60 -5.57
N GLN A 31 2.86 -14.49 -6.42
CA GLN A 31 2.61 -13.27 -7.19
C GLN A 31 2.28 -12.09 -6.27
N LEU A 32 1.49 -12.32 -5.22
CA LEU A 32 1.20 -11.30 -4.20
C LEU A 32 2.47 -10.76 -3.56
N ARG A 33 3.40 -11.65 -3.19
CA ARG A 33 4.69 -11.25 -2.63
C ARG A 33 5.55 -10.47 -3.63
N LEU A 34 5.60 -10.90 -4.89
CA LEU A 34 6.34 -10.20 -5.94
C LEU A 34 5.80 -8.79 -6.18
N ASN A 35 4.48 -8.66 -6.32
CA ASN A 35 3.82 -7.36 -6.51
C ASN A 35 4.05 -6.45 -5.30
N PHE A 36 3.97 -7.01 -4.09
CA PHE A 36 4.25 -6.26 -2.87
C PHE A 36 5.71 -5.81 -2.76
N THR A 37 6.68 -6.67 -3.13
CA THR A 37 8.10 -6.29 -3.18
C THR A 37 8.35 -5.18 -4.20
N HIS A 38 7.69 -5.22 -5.37
CA HIS A 38 7.76 -4.14 -6.35
C HIS A 38 7.24 -2.81 -5.78
N LEU A 39 6.09 -2.84 -5.12
CA LEU A 39 5.48 -1.69 -4.45
C LEU A 39 6.39 -1.11 -3.35
N GLN A 40 6.95 -1.95 -2.47
CA GLN A 40 7.91 -1.51 -1.45
C GLN A 40 9.15 -0.87 -2.09
N THR A 41 9.69 -1.48 -3.15
CA THR A 41 10.86 -0.94 -3.87
C THR A 41 10.55 0.42 -4.47
N PHE A 42 9.39 0.56 -5.11
CA PHE A 42 8.92 1.84 -5.64
C PHE A 42 8.83 2.89 -4.53
N PHE A 43 8.19 2.59 -3.41
CA PHE A 43 8.09 3.53 -2.29
C PHE A 43 9.47 3.98 -1.79
N LEU A 44 10.39 3.04 -1.58
CA LEU A 44 11.75 3.34 -1.09
C LEU A 44 12.57 4.16 -2.08
N GLN A 45 12.42 3.93 -3.38
CA GLN A 45 13.24 4.59 -4.40
C GLN A 45 12.64 5.89 -4.91
N GLN A 46 11.32 5.98 -5.00
CA GLN A 46 10.62 7.05 -5.70
C GLN A 46 9.90 8.01 -4.74
N ILE A 47 9.59 7.59 -3.51
CA ILE A 47 8.83 8.41 -2.54
C ILE A 47 9.69 8.82 -1.34
N VAL A 48 10.46 7.90 -0.77
CA VAL A 48 11.36 8.22 0.36
C VAL A 48 12.30 9.40 0.08
N PRO A 49 12.92 9.53 -1.11
CA PRO A 49 13.82 10.64 -1.40
C PRO A 49 13.13 11.98 -1.67
N LEU A 50 11.81 12.01 -1.84
CA LEU A 50 11.09 13.25 -2.12
C LEU A 50 11.18 14.19 -0.92
N VAL A 51 11.37 15.47 -1.22
CA VAL A 51 11.30 16.55 -0.23
C VAL A 51 9.82 16.84 0.02
N ASP A 52 9.38 16.64 1.26
CA ASP A 52 8.00 16.91 1.68
C ASP A 52 7.94 18.34 2.26
N ASP A 53 7.18 19.22 1.62
CA ASP A 53 7.17 20.66 1.95
C ASP A 53 6.33 20.99 3.20
N ASN A 54 5.54 20.04 3.70
CA ASN A 54 4.71 20.23 4.89
C ASN A 54 4.74 19.04 5.85
N SER A 55 4.51 19.32 7.13
CA SER A 55 4.56 18.34 8.22
C SER A 55 3.50 17.23 8.07
N GLN A 56 2.40 17.50 7.38
CA GLN A 56 1.35 16.53 7.13
C GLN A 56 1.80 15.45 6.13
N GLN A 57 2.45 15.83 5.02
CA GLN A 57 3.04 14.92 4.04
C GLN A 57 4.10 14.02 4.68
N LEU A 58 4.99 14.60 5.50
CA LEU A 58 5.99 13.84 6.24
C LEU A 58 5.35 12.81 7.20
N SER A 59 4.26 13.21 7.87
CA SER A 59 3.51 12.33 8.77
C SER A 59 2.88 11.17 8.00
N TYR A 60 2.20 11.44 6.88
CA TYR A 60 1.60 10.39 6.06
C TYR A 60 2.64 9.47 5.43
N LYS A 61 3.78 9.99 4.97
CA LYS A 61 4.89 9.19 4.45
C LYS A 61 5.42 8.20 5.50
N THR A 62 5.54 8.65 6.75
CA THR A 62 5.93 7.80 7.88
C THR A 62 4.89 6.71 8.15
N GLU A 63 3.60 7.07 8.16
CA GLU A 63 2.53 6.09 8.34
C GLU A 63 2.43 5.11 7.17
N ILE A 64 2.63 5.55 5.92
CA ILE A 64 2.72 4.66 4.74
C ILE A 64 3.87 3.67 4.94
N SER A 65 5.07 4.15 5.31
CA SER A 65 6.20 3.25 5.56
C SER A 65 5.90 2.19 6.63
N LYS A 66 5.23 2.59 7.71
CA LYS A 66 4.80 1.68 8.79
C LYS A 66 3.77 0.67 8.29
N GLN A 67 2.75 1.12 7.56
CA GLN A 67 1.71 0.23 7.02
C GLN A 67 2.29 -0.75 5.99
N LEU A 68 3.26 -0.35 5.16
CA LEU A 68 3.95 -1.27 4.26
C LEU A 68 4.69 -2.36 5.04
N ARG A 69 5.40 -2.03 6.12
CA ARG A 69 6.05 -3.06 6.96
C ARG A 69 5.05 -4.02 7.60
N LEU A 70 3.90 -3.52 8.06
CA LEU A 70 2.85 -4.37 8.63
C LEU A 70 2.18 -5.25 7.55
N LEU A 71 2.02 -4.73 6.33
CA LEU A 71 1.47 -5.48 5.20
C LEU A 71 2.37 -6.64 4.82
N GLU A 72 3.69 -6.45 4.86
CA GLU A 72 4.66 -7.52 4.64
C GLU A 72 4.46 -8.68 5.62
N VAL A 73 4.31 -8.35 6.91
CA VAL A 73 4.05 -9.31 7.98
C VAL A 73 2.73 -10.05 7.75
N ASP A 74 1.67 -9.35 7.35
CA ASP A 74 0.38 -9.97 7.04
C ASP A 74 0.46 -10.93 5.85
N ILE A 75 1.21 -10.57 4.80
CA ILE A 75 1.44 -11.44 3.63
C ILE A 75 2.22 -12.70 4.04
N MET A 76 3.25 -12.57 4.89
CA MET A 76 3.98 -13.73 5.42
C MET A 76 3.06 -14.65 6.23
N PHE A 77 2.19 -14.09 7.07
CA PHE A 77 1.23 -14.90 7.82
C PHE A 77 0.17 -15.55 6.93
N LEU A 78 -0.27 -14.88 5.87
CA LEU A 78 -1.19 -15.44 4.89
C LEU A 78 -0.58 -16.67 4.20
N GLN A 79 0.71 -16.62 3.83
CA GLN A 79 1.44 -17.74 3.23
C GLN A 79 1.51 -18.98 4.14
N GLY A 80 1.54 -18.77 5.46
CA GLY A 80 1.57 -19.86 6.45
C GLY A 80 0.19 -20.40 6.84
N ALA A 81 -0.91 -19.75 6.43
CA ALA A 81 -2.26 -20.11 6.87
C ALA A 81 -2.75 -21.40 6.17
N ARG A 82 -3.17 -22.38 6.96
CA ARG A 82 -3.66 -23.70 6.48
C ARG A 82 -5.17 -23.92 6.64
N HIS A 83 -5.81 -23.12 7.48
CA HIS A 83 -7.25 -23.22 7.75
C HIS A 83 -7.98 -22.07 7.07
N SER A 84 -9.13 -22.38 6.46
CA SER A 84 -9.96 -21.43 5.71
C SER A 84 -10.39 -20.22 6.56
N THR A 85 -10.75 -20.45 7.82
CA THR A 85 -11.13 -19.38 8.77
C THR A 85 -9.98 -18.41 9.04
N THR A 86 -8.77 -18.94 9.29
CA THR A 86 -7.56 -18.14 9.48
C THR A 86 -7.20 -17.39 8.20
N LEU A 87 -7.34 -18.03 7.03
CA LEU A 87 -7.06 -17.43 5.74
C LEU A 87 -7.98 -16.24 5.47
N GLN A 88 -9.29 -16.39 5.67
CA GLN A 88 -10.26 -15.30 5.54
C GLN A 88 -9.97 -14.14 6.50
N ALA A 89 -9.64 -14.43 7.77
CA ALA A 89 -9.28 -13.38 8.73
C ALA A 89 -8.02 -12.61 8.30
N ARG A 90 -7.02 -13.30 7.73
CA ARG A 90 -5.80 -12.67 7.23
C ARG A 90 -6.06 -11.83 5.98
N LEU A 91 -6.86 -12.32 5.04
CA LEU A 91 -7.26 -11.56 3.86
C LEU A 91 -7.99 -10.28 4.24
N LYS A 92 -8.90 -10.35 5.22
CA LYS A 92 -9.61 -9.17 5.72
C LYS A 92 -8.65 -8.14 6.32
N ALA A 93 -7.70 -8.58 7.16
CA ALA A 93 -6.70 -7.67 7.74
C ALA A 93 -5.83 -7.00 6.67
N ILE A 94 -5.45 -7.75 5.63
CA ILE A 94 -4.72 -7.22 4.47
C ILE A 94 -5.56 -6.17 3.73
N GLU A 95 -6.84 -6.46 3.48
CA GLU A 95 -7.75 -5.53 2.79
C GLU A 95 -7.93 -4.22 3.59
N GLU A 96 -8.17 -4.30 4.89
CA GLU A 96 -8.28 -3.13 5.79
C GLU A 96 -7.00 -2.27 5.75
N ARG A 97 -5.83 -2.91 5.71
CA ARG A 97 -4.55 -2.22 5.62
C ARG A 97 -4.32 -1.55 4.27
N ILE A 98 -4.69 -2.21 3.18
CA ILE A 98 -4.65 -1.66 1.83
C ILE A 98 -5.55 -0.41 1.73
N ASN A 99 -6.76 -0.47 2.29
CA ASN A 99 -7.67 0.67 2.32
C ASN A 99 -7.07 1.85 3.11
N THR A 100 -6.38 1.57 4.23
CA THR A 100 -5.67 2.58 5.01
C THR A 100 -4.54 3.25 4.20
N LEU A 101 -3.74 2.45 3.47
CA LEU A 101 -2.68 2.94 2.60
C LEU A 101 -3.23 3.84 1.47
N LEU A 102 -4.33 3.43 0.83
CA LEU A 102 -5.01 4.26 -0.17
C LEU A 102 -5.50 5.58 0.42
N GLY A 103 -6.07 5.56 1.63
CA GLY A 103 -6.51 6.78 2.32
C GLY A 103 -5.37 7.78 2.56
N TYR A 104 -4.18 7.32 2.93
CA TYR A 104 -3.02 8.21 3.06
C TYR A 104 -2.55 8.78 1.71
N CYS A 105 -2.56 7.98 0.65
CA CYS A 105 -2.23 8.47 -0.69
C CYS A 105 -3.24 9.55 -1.13
N GLN A 106 -4.53 9.29 -0.95
CA GLN A 106 -5.61 10.23 -1.27
C GLN A 106 -5.50 11.54 -0.48
N ALA A 107 -5.17 11.47 0.82
CA ALA A 107 -4.99 12.65 1.65
C ALA A 107 -3.83 13.55 1.19
N ILE A 108 -2.83 13.00 0.48
CA ILE A 108 -1.74 13.77 -0.12
C ILE A 108 -2.11 14.31 -1.52
N ILE A 109 -2.91 13.56 -2.29
CA ILE A 109 -3.31 13.91 -3.66
C ILE A 109 -4.43 14.98 -3.66
N GLN A 110 -5.47 14.82 -2.82
CA GLN A 110 -6.67 15.66 -2.84
C GLN A 110 -6.48 17.15 -2.51
N PRO A 111 -5.57 17.58 -1.60
CA PRO A 111 -5.39 19.00 -1.29
C PRO A 111 -5.00 19.90 -2.47
N LEU A 112 -4.70 19.33 -3.65
CA LEU A 112 -4.40 20.05 -4.89
C LEU A 112 -5.53 20.03 -5.95
N ALA A 113 -6.63 19.30 -5.72
CA ALA A 113 -7.74 19.20 -6.69
C ALA A 113 -8.76 20.36 -6.57
N ASP A 114 -8.65 21.17 -5.51
CA ASP A 114 -9.56 22.28 -5.17
C ASP A 114 -8.84 23.64 -5.06
N LYS A 115 -7.70 23.80 -5.74
CA LYS A 115 -6.97 25.08 -5.84
C LYS A 115 -6.71 25.48 -7.29
#